data_AF-A0A9E2CZK1-F1
#
_entry.id   AF-A0A9E2CZK1-F1
#
_cell.length_a   1.000
_cell.length_b   1.000
_cell.length_c   1.000
_cell.angle_alpha   90.00
_cell.angle_beta   90.00
_cell.angle_gamma   90.00
#
_symmetry.space_group_name_H-M   'P 1'
#
loop_
_entity.id
_entity.type
_entity.pdbx_description
1 polymer ?
#
loop_
_entity_poly.entity_id
_entity_poly.type
_entity_poly.pdbx_seq_one_letter_code
_entity_poly.pdbx_strand_id
1 'polypeptide(L)'
;MKRKMIVSILLAASVVLGAGPGLSAGQEGKVVPEGHADLTDQQMLIACSDCHQTETPDIYNQWYESLHGIGMVKCYQCHGTFENLVVVPEKSVCGACHSAAMAKCPTDKPCGDCHQPHTFKVKK
;
A
#
# COMPACT_ATOMS: atom_id res chain seq x y z
N MET A 1 -9.58 -48.40 37.81
CA MET A 1 -8.27 -48.13 38.46
C MET A 1 -7.21 -49.06 37.87
N LYS A 2 -6.04 -48.49 37.47
CA LYS A 2 -4.74 -49.12 37.09
C LYS A 2 -4.68 -49.77 35.67
N ARG A 3 -4.05 -49.14 34.64
CA ARG A 3 -2.60 -48.99 34.30
C ARG A 3 -1.93 -50.34 34.01
N LYS A 4 -1.15 -50.65 32.96
CA LYS A 4 -0.41 -50.03 31.82
C LYS A 4 -0.06 -51.22 30.86
N MET A 5 0.21 -51.10 29.55
CA MET A 5 1.49 -50.77 28.87
C MET A 5 1.22 -50.90 27.35
N ILE A 6 1.31 -49.85 26.53
CA ILE A 6 2.49 -49.41 25.72
C ILE A 6 3.10 -50.52 24.86
N VAL A 7 3.01 -50.40 23.53
CA VAL A 7 4.18 -50.32 22.60
C VAL A 7 3.74 -49.60 21.32
N SER A 8 4.41 -48.48 21.07
CA SER A 8 4.37 -47.66 19.85
C SER A 8 5.04 -48.36 18.67
N ILE A 9 4.52 -48.21 17.46
CA ILE A 9 5.35 -48.24 16.24
C ILE A 9 5.02 -47.00 15.42
N LEU A 10 6.04 -46.16 15.31
CA LEU A 10 6.15 -44.97 14.48
C LEU A 10 5.98 -45.33 13.00
N LEU A 11 5.22 -44.53 12.25
CA LEU A 11 5.50 -44.35 10.82
C LEU A 11 5.78 -42.86 10.58
N ALA A 12 6.99 -42.64 10.08
CA ALA A 12 7.69 -41.38 10.05
C ALA A 12 7.05 -40.34 9.13
N ALA A 13 7.14 -39.09 9.59
CA ALA A 13 6.99 -37.89 8.78
C ALA A 13 8.11 -37.82 7.73
N SER A 14 7.75 -37.73 6.46
CA SER A 14 8.67 -37.32 5.40
C SER A 14 8.56 -35.81 5.22
N VAL A 15 9.25 -35.07 6.06
CA VAL A 15 9.56 -33.65 5.82
C VAL A 15 10.63 -33.62 4.73
N VAL A 16 10.26 -33.20 3.52
CA VAL A 16 11.23 -32.88 2.48
C VAL A 16 11.83 -31.51 2.84
N LEU A 17 12.95 -31.52 3.56
CA LEU A 17 13.82 -30.36 3.69
C LEU A 17 14.52 -30.10 2.35
N GLY A 18 13.91 -29.26 1.52
CA GLY A 18 14.58 -28.60 0.40
C GLY A 18 15.36 -27.39 0.90
N ALA A 19 16.53 -27.61 1.50
CA ALA A 19 17.51 -26.56 1.77
C ALA A 19 18.30 -26.28 0.47
N GLY A 20 17.70 -25.53 -0.44
CA GLY A 20 18.44 -24.86 -1.51
C GLY A 20 18.97 -23.52 -0.99
N PRO A 21 20.24 -23.15 -1.24
CA PRO A 21 20.67 -21.78 -1.04
C PRO A 21 19.91 -20.92 -2.05
N GLY A 22 18.83 -20.27 -1.59
CA GLY A 22 18.18 -19.21 -2.32
C GLY A 22 19.16 -18.05 -2.45
N LEU A 23 19.93 -18.04 -3.55
CA LEU A 23 20.57 -16.83 -4.03
C LEU A 23 19.46 -15.79 -4.22
N SER A 24 19.34 -14.84 -3.29
CA SER A 24 18.75 -13.55 -3.65
C SER A 24 19.76 -12.87 -4.55
N ALA A 25 19.59 -13.06 -5.86
CA ALA A 25 20.20 -12.19 -6.84
C ALA A 25 19.78 -10.76 -6.47
N GLY A 26 20.77 -9.90 -6.22
CA GLY A 26 20.54 -8.49 -5.95
C GLY A 26 19.72 -7.91 -7.09
N GLN A 27 18.46 -7.60 -6.79
CA GLN A 27 17.61 -6.91 -7.74
C GLN A 27 18.09 -5.47 -7.76
N GLU A 28 18.71 -5.06 -8.87
CA GLU A 28 19.12 -3.68 -9.10
C GLU A 28 17.86 -2.80 -9.09
N GLY A 29 17.79 -1.85 -8.16
CA GLY A 29 16.66 -0.93 -8.04
C GLY A 29 16.61 0.03 -9.22
N LYS A 30 15.42 0.24 -9.79
CA LYS A 30 15.15 1.36 -10.68
C LYS A 30 14.81 2.60 -9.87
N VAL A 31 15.36 3.72 -10.32
CA VAL A 31 15.07 5.04 -9.77
C VAL A 31 13.61 5.37 -10.05
N VAL A 32 12.82 5.45 -8.99
CA VAL A 32 11.47 6.00 -9.01
C VAL A 32 11.54 7.53 -8.89
N PRO A 33 10.48 8.26 -9.32
CA PRO A 33 10.41 9.71 -9.20
C PRO A 33 10.64 10.19 -7.76
N GLU A 34 11.16 11.41 -7.67
CA GLU A 34 11.57 12.06 -6.43
C GLU A 34 10.47 11.97 -5.35
N GLY A 35 10.82 11.40 -4.19
CA GLY A 35 9.92 11.21 -3.06
C GLY A 35 9.46 9.78 -2.79
N HIS A 36 9.91 8.80 -3.58
CA HIS A 36 9.78 7.37 -3.28
C HIS A 36 11.16 6.70 -3.29
N ALA A 37 11.38 5.68 -2.46
CA ALA A 37 12.64 4.93 -2.43
C ALA A 37 12.79 4.03 -3.67
N ASP A 38 14.02 3.78 -4.10
CA ASP A 38 14.32 2.92 -5.25
C ASP A 38 13.65 1.54 -5.12
N LEU A 39 13.00 1.11 -6.21
CA LEU A 39 12.26 -0.13 -6.27
C LEU A 39 12.80 -1.03 -7.37
N THR A 40 12.78 -2.32 -7.13
CA THR A 40 13.05 -3.32 -8.14
C THR A 40 11.88 -3.44 -9.12
N ASP A 41 12.12 -3.97 -10.31
CA ASP A 41 11.06 -4.22 -11.30
C ASP A 41 9.92 -5.07 -10.73
N GLN A 42 10.24 -6.03 -9.86
CA GLN A 42 9.22 -6.87 -9.23
C GLN A 42 8.37 -6.11 -8.21
N GLN A 43 8.97 -5.20 -7.45
CA GLN A 43 8.25 -4.38 -6.47
C GLN A 43 7.30 -3.40 -7.15
N MET A 44 7.65 -2.90 -8.35
CA MET A 44 6.77 -2.04 -9.16
C MET A 44 5.51 -2.77 -9.68
N LEU A 45 5.45 -4.10 -9.61
CA LEU A 45 4.25 -4.88 -9.97
C LEU A 45 3.26 -5.03 -8.81
N ILE A 46 3.66 -4.65 -7.60
CA ILE A 46 2.85 -4.74 -6.38
C ILE A 46 1.97 -3.50 -6.28
N ALA A 47 0.71 -3.68 -5.84
CA ALA A 47 -0.16 -2.54 -5.60
C ALA A 47 0.44 -1.65 -4.49
N CYS A 48 0.37 -0.32 -4.66
CA CYS A 48 0.92 0.62 -3.69
C CYS A 48 0.42 0.32 -2.26
N SER A 49 -0.88 0.00 -2.13
CA SER A 49 -1.51 -0.33 -0.85
C SER A 49 -0.88 -1.52 -0.13
N ASP A 50 -0.38 -2.51 -0.88
CA ASP A 50 0.09 -3.77 -0.29
C ASP A 50 1.48 -3.59 0.33
N CYS A 51 2.33 -2.75 -0.28
CA CYS A 51 3.61 -2.33 0.30
C CYS A 51 3.40 -1.29 1.40
N HIS A 52 2.58 -0.26 1.16
CA HIS A 52 2.39 0.83 2.11
C HIS A 52 1.60 0.46 3.37
N GLN A 53 0.90 -0.67 3.38
CA GLN A 53 0.34 -1.23 4.61
C GLN A 53 1.43 -1.51 5.65
N THR A 54 2.64 -1.88 5.22
CA THR A 54 3.79 -2.14 6.10
C THR A 54 4.77 -0.99 6.17
N GLU A 55 5.07 -0.34 5.04
CA GLU A 55 6.09 0.73 5.00
C GLU A 55 5.60 2.05 5.60
N THR A 56 4.31 2.39 5.44
CA THR A 56 3.71 3.61 5.97
C THR A 56 2.31 3.33 6.54
N PRO A 57 2.21 2.54 7.62
CA PRO A 57 0.94 2.02 8.12
C PRO A 57 -0.04 3.13 8.48
N ASP A 58 0.44 4.28 8.99
CA ASP A 58 -0.42 5.41 9.35
C ASP A 58 -1.11 6.05 8.13
N ILE A 59 -0.38 6.18 7.01
CA ILE A 59 -0.94 6.70 5.75
C ILE A 59 -1.92 5.68 5.16
N TYR A 60 -1.53 4.40 5.16
CA TYR A 60 -2.40 3.32 4.71
C TYR A 60 -3.69 3.29 5.49
N ASN A 61 -3.64 3.34 6.83
CA ASN A 61 -4.82 3.28 7.68
C ASN A 61 -5.72 4.51 7.47
N GLN A 62 -5.16 5.71 7.34
CA GLN A 62 -5.94 6.91 7.00
C GLN A 62 -6.71 6.74 5.69
N TRP A 63 -6.05 6.23 4.64
CA TRP A 63 -6.69 5.95 3.36
C TRP A 63 -7.73 4.83 3.48
N TYR A 64 -7.37 3.70 4.09
CA TYR A 64 -8.21 2.51 4.21
C TYR A 64 -9.52 2.81 4.95
N GLU A 65 -9.46 3.62 6.00
CA GLU A 65 -10.63 4.06 6.77
C GLU A 65 -11.40 5.24 6.15
N SER A 66 -10.90 5.81 5.04
CA SER A 66 -11.56 6.91 4.34
C SER A 66 -12.65 6.43 3.39
N LEU A 67 -13.49 7.36 2.92
CA LEU A 67 -14.43 7.08 1.84
C LEU A 67 -13.73 6.69 0.53
N HIS A 68 -12.50 7.15 0.29
CA HIS A 68 -11.70 6.73 -0.86
C HIS A 68 -11.20 5.29 -0.72
N GLY A 69 -10.77 4.87 0.48
CA GLY A 69 -10.42 3.48 0.76
C GLY A 69 -11.62 2.54 0.60
N ILE A 70 -12.75 2.89 1.21
CA ILE A 70 -14.02 2.15 1.08
C ILE A 70 -14.48 2.11 -0.39
N GLY A 71 -14.34 3.22 -1.10
CA GLY A 71 -14.66 3.35 -2.53
C GLY A 71 -13.60 2.78 -3.47
N MET A 72 -12.52 2.18 -2.95
CA MET A 72 -11.44 1.57 -3.71
C MET A 72 -10.72 2.52 -4.69
N VAL A 73 -10.71 3.81 -4.41
CA VAL A 73 -9.88 4.80 -5.11
C VAL A 73 -8.42 4.52 -4.72
N LYS A 74 -7.64 3.99 -5.65
CA LYS A 74 -6.26 3.58 -5.44
C LYS A 74 -5.32 4.78 -5.39
N CYS A 75 -4.17 4.60 -4.72
CA CYS A 75 -3.16 5.63 -4.52
C CYS A 75 -2.76 6.33 -5.83
N TYR A 76 -2.57 5.56 -6.91
CA TYR A 76 -2.13 6.09 -8.21
C TYR A 76 -3.17 6.99 -8.90
N GLN A 77 -4.45 6.99 -8.48
CA GLN A 77 -5.44 7.93 -9.03
C GLN A 77 -5.16 9.36 -8.58
N CYS A 78 -4.50 9.54 -7.44
CA CYS A 78 -4.09 10.84 -6.93
C CYS A 78 -2.61 11.10 -7.20
N HIS A 79 -1.76 10.10 -6.96
CA HIS A 79 -0.31 10.25 -6.98
C HIS A 79 0.35 9.91 -8.32
N GLY A 80 -0.35 9.29 -9.26
CA GLY A 80 0.27 8.75 -10.49
C GLY A 80 0.87 7.36 -10.31
N THR A 81 1.35 6.79 -11.41
CA THR A 81 2.05 5.51 -11.46
C THR A 81 3.54 5.71 -11.17
N PHE A 82 4.35 4.64 -11.21
CA PHE A 82 5.80 4.75 -10.96
C PHE A 82 6.54 5.63 -11.98
N GLU A 83 5.97 5.90 -13.16
CA GLU A 83 6.58 6.75 -14.18
C GLU A 83 6.34 8.24 -13.96
N ASN A 84 5.24 8.62 -13.28
CA ASN A 84 4.82 10.00 -13.11
C ASN A 84 4.37 10.32 -11.68
N LEU A 85 4.93 9.59 -10.71
CA LEU A 85 4.60 9.70 -9.31
C LEU A 85 4.84 11.12 -8.79
N VAL A 86 3.85 11.66 -8.06
CA VAL A 86 3.93 12.90 -7.30
C VAL A 86 3.52 12.64 -5.85
N VAL A 87 4.34 13.09 -4.90
CA VAL A 87 4.04 12.92 -3.47
C VAL A 87 2.84 13.77 -3.04
N VAL A 88 2.69 14.97 -3.61
CA VAL A 88 1.57 15.86 -3.34
C VAL A 88 0.79 16.07 -4.65
N PRO A 89 -0.44 15.55 -4.75
CA PRO A 89 -1.28 15.72 -5.93
C PRO A 89 -1.66 17.17 -6.19
N GLU A 90 -1.62 17.56 -7.45
CA GLU A 90 -2.18 18.83 -7.92
C GLU A 90 -3.70 18.87 -7.70
N LYS A 91 -4.23 20.06 -7.39
CA LYS A 91 -5.67 20.26 -7.11
C LYS A 91 -6.56 19.80 -8.28
N SER A 92 -6.08 19.93 -9.51
CA SER A 92 -6.80 19.52 -10.73
C SER A 92 -7.15 18.02 -10.74
N VAL A 93 -6.32 17.16 -10.14
CA VAL A 93 -6.55 15.72 -10.03
C VAL A 93 -7.85 15.44 -9.26
N CYS A 94 -8.11 16.20 -8.20
CA CYS A 94 -9.36 16.10 -7.43
C CYS A 94 -10.59 16.47 -8.28
N GLY A 95 -10.43 17.43 -9.22
CA GLY A 95 -11.50 17.96 -10.05
C GLY A 95 -12.09 16.95 -11.04
N ALA A 96 -11.34 15.90 -11.40
CA ALA A 96 -11.83 14.83 -12.26
C ALA A 96 -13.07 14.12 -11.68
N CYS A 97 -13.18 14.04 -10.35
CA CYS A 97 -14.33 13.45 -9.65
C CYS A 97 -15.15 14.47 -8.83
N HIS A 98 -14.51 15.54 -8.32
CA HIS A 98 -15.11 16.49 -7.38
C HIS A 98 -15.30 17.90 -7.96
N SER A 99 -15.63 18.02 -9.24
CA SER A 99 -15.81 19.31 -9.94
C SER A 99 -16.74 20.30 -9.21
N ALA A 100 -17.85 19.82 -8.64
CA ALA A 100 -18.78 20.66 -7.89
C ALA A 100 -18.17 21.23 -6.59
N ALA A 101 -17.28 20.49 -5.93
CA ALA A 101 -16.56 20.99 -4.76
C ALA A 101 -15.48 22.00 -5.17
N MET A 102 -14.83 21.80 -6.32
CA MET A 102 -13.82 22.72 -6.85
C MET A 102 -14.37 24.14 -7.08
N ALA A 103 -15.64 24.27 -7.45
CA ALA A 103 -16.31 25.56 -7.61
C ALA A 103 -16.55 26.34 -6.31
N LYS A 104 -16.45 25.66 -5.15
CA LYS A 104 -16.74 26.25 -3.82
C LYS A 104 -15.49 26.48 -2.97
N CYS A 105 -14.34 25.93 -3.37
CA CYS A 105 -13.09 26.01 -2.63
C CYS A 105 -12.14 27.06 -3.22
N PRO A 106 -11.30 27.72 -2.39
CA PRO A 106 -10.28 28.66 -2.87
C PRO A 106 -9.41 28.08 -3.97
N THR A 107 -9.11 28.86 -5.02
CA THR A 107 -8.36 28.40 -6.20
C THR A 107 -6.85 28.29 -5.96
N ASP A 108 -6.35 28.98 -4.94
CA ASP A 108 -4.94 29.20 -4.63
C ASP A 108 -4.39 28.32 -3.50
N LYS A 109 -5.22 27.45 -2.91
CA LYS A 109 -4.83 26.56 -1.81
C LYS A 109 -5.03 25.09 -2.17
N PRO A 110 -4.07 24.20 -1.82
CA PRO A 110 -4.27 22.77 -1.95
C PRO A 110 -5.33 22.28 -0.96
N CYS A 111 -5.99 21.18 -1.30
CA CYS A 111 -7.03 20.59 -0.47
C CYS A 111 -6.52 20.24 0.95
N GLY A 112 -5.25 19.84 1.04
CA GLY A 112 -4.55 19.45 2.27
C GLY A 112 -4.41 20.56 3.32
N ASP A 113 -4.52 21.83 2.93
CA ASP A 113 -4.41 22.96 3.86
C ASP A 113 -5.58 23.03 4.84
N CYS A 114 -6.76 22.58 4.41
CA CYS A 114 -7.99 22.62 5.20
C CYS A 114 -8.52 21.22 5.55
N HIS A 115 -8.22 20.21 4.73
CA HIS A 115 -8.68 18.83 4.92
C HIS A 115 -7.51 17.91 5.19
N GLN A 116 -7.65 17.03 6.18
CA GLN A 116 -6.64 16.03 6.47
C GLN A 116 -6.43 15.12 5.24
N PRO A 117 -5.20 15.08 4.66
CA PRO A 117 -4.89 14.20 3.54
C PRO A 117 -5.16 12.73 3.87
N HIS A 118 -5.45 11.93 2.84
CA HIS A 118 -5.78 10.49 2.90
C HIS A 118 -7.04 10.14 3.69
N THR A 119 -7.46 10.94 4.66
CA THR A 119 -8.70 10.78 5.41
C THR A 119 -9.88 11.45 4.71
N PHE A 120 -9.69 12.68 4.23
CA PHE A 120 -10.68 13.52 3.52
C PHE A 120 -12.12 13.41 4.06
N LYS A 121 -12.27 13.31 5.38
CA LYS A 121 -13.57 13.25 6.04
C LYS A 121 -14.31 14.58 5.80
N VAL A 122 -15.44 14.51 5.12
CA VAL A 122 -16.41 15.62 5.11
C VAL A 122 -16.99 15.66 6.52
N LYS A 123 -16.72 16.71 7.30
CA LYS A 123 -17.57 16.99 8.46
C LYS A 123 -18.99 17.22 7.91
N LYS A 124 -19.93 16.38 8.33
CA LYS A 124 -21.35 16.63 8.09
C LYS A 124 -21.77 17.94 8.74
#